data_AF-A0A7H4M107-F1
#
_entry.id   AF-A0A7H4M107-F1
#
_cell.length_a   1.000
_cell.length_b   1.000
_cell.length_c   1.000
_cell.angle_alpha   90.00
_cell.angle_beta   90.00
_cell.angle_gamma   90.00
#
_symmetry.space_group_name_H-M   'P 1'
#
loop_
_entity.id
_entity.type
_entity.pdbx_description
1 polymer ?
#
loop_
_entity_poly.entity_id
_entity_poly.type
_entity_poly.pdbx_seq_one_letter_code
_entity_poly.pdbx_strand_id
1 'polypeptide(L)'
;MSGSMNLRTNMPSFGKRTPFGDSHLKPFEAVFGDSPYGNAPRQQGEWSFNAEEIDAPDTAENDNVDDRLITSRWRVFTREWIRDTKGDSLDILLAAGITAVWMLPTCQSHLCWPVKR
;
A
#
# COMPACT_ATOMS: atom_id res chain seq x y z
N MET A 1 -5.31 -2.66 -19.53
CA MET A 1 -4.89 -3.12 -18.19
C MET A 1 -4.07 -2.01 -17.53
N SER A 2 -4.47 -1.55 -16.36
CA SER A 2 -3.74 -0.51 -15.61
C SER A 2 -2.95 -1.16 -14.47
N GLY A 3 -1.65 -0.87 -14.37
CA GLY A 3 -0.82 -1.30 -13.24
C GLY A 3 -0.85 -0.27 -12.12
N SER A 4 -0.94 -0.73 -10.87
CA SER A 4 -0.92 0.10 -9.67
C SER A 4 0.20 -0.37 -8.75
N MET A 5 1.04 0.57 -8.30
CA MET A 5 2.14 0.33 -7.35
C MET A 5 1.85 1.03 -6.02
N ASN A 6 1.98 0.31 -4.90
CA ASN A 6 1.92 0.89 -3.56
C ASN A 6 3.32 1.22 -3.02
N LEU A 7 3.74 2.48 -3.19
CA LEU A 7 4.93 3.10 -2.56
C LEU A 7 4.56 4.11 -1.46
N ARG A 8 3.44 3.90 -0.76
CA ARG A 8 3.00 4.78 0.33
C ARG A 8 2.90 4.03 1.66
N THR A 9 2.27 2.87 1.64
CA THR A 9 2.04 2.05 2.83
C THR A 9 3.34 1.40 3.30
N ASN A 10 3.57 1.38 4.61
CA ASN A 10 4.71 0.70 5.23
C ASN A 10 6.06 1.06 4.56
N MET A 11 6.27 2.34 4.28
CA MET A 11 7.55 2.88 3.83
C MET A 11 8.18 3.72 4.95
N PRO A 12 9.52 3.77 5.03
CA PRO A 12 10.19 4.53 6.07
C PRO A 12 9.83 6.02 5.98
N SER A 13 9.74 6.69 7.13
CA SER A 13 9.54 8.13 7.17
C SER A 13 10.73 8.84 6.53
N PHE A 14 10.51 9.42 5.35
CA PHE A 14 11.54 10.17 4.64
C PHE A 14 11.77 11.54 5.27
N GLY A 15 13.03 11.98 5.23
CA GLY A 15 13.44 13.28 5.74
C GLY A 15 14.95 13.43 5.70
N LYS A 16 15.48 14.42 6.42
CA LYS A 16 16.92 14.74 6.40
C LYS A 16 17.82 13.55 6.77
N ARG A 17 17.36 12.66 7.64
CA ARG A 17 18.11 11.47 8.11
C ARG A 17 17.87 10.22 7.26
N THR A 18 16.80 10.21 6.48
CA THR A 18 16.38 9.09 5.63
C THR A 18 15.98 9.67 4.28
N PRO A 19 16.93 9.99 3.40
CA PRO A 19 16.63 10.63 2.13
C PRO A 19 15.89 9.64 1.20
N PHE A 20 14.91 10.15 0.46
CA PHE A 20 14.32 9.44 -0.65
C PHE A 20 15.26 9.52 -1.86
N GLY A 21 15.59 8.38 -2.45
CA GLY A 21 16.49 8.29 -3.59
C GLY A 21 16.19 7.07 -4.48
N ASP A 22 16.95 6.93 -5.55
CA ASP A 22 16.70 6.00 -6.66
C ASP A 22 16.54 4.54 -6.23
N SER A 23 17.20 4.12 -5.15
CA SER A 23 17.06 2.78 -4.59
C SER A 23 15.61 2.40 -4.27
N HIS A 24 14.77 3.38 -3.93
CA HIS A 24 13.36 3.15 -3.61
C HIS A 24 12.49 2.99 -4.87
N LEU A 25 12.97 3.46 -6.03
CA LEU A 25 12.26 3.43 -7.30
C LEU A 25 12.63 2.21 -8.16
N LYS A 26 13.82 1.64 -7.98
CA LYS A 26 14.29 0.47 -8.75
C LYS A 26 13.29 -0.69 -8.82
N PRO A 27 12.62 -1.10 -7.72
CA PRO A 27 11.64 -2.19 -7.81
C PRO A 27 10.44 -1.82 -8.71
N PHE A 28 10.00 -0.56 -8.67
CA PHE A 28 8.95 -0.07 -9.54
C PHE A 28 9.37 -0.04 -11.01
N GLU A 29 10.57 0.48 -11.30
CA GLU A 29 11.10 0.53 -12.67
C GLU A 29 11.19 -0.86 -13.30
N ALA A 30 11.62 -1.85 -12.51
CA ALA A 30 11.72 -3.25 -12.94
C ALA A 30 10.36 -3.84 -13.37
N VAL A 31 9.28 -3.56 -12.63
CA VAL A 31 7.93 -4.07 -12.96
C VAL A 31 7.19 -3.21 -13.98
N PHE A 32 7.58 -1.93 -14.12
CA PHE A 32 7.03 -1.04 -15.14
C PHE A 32 7.52 -1.42 -16.55
N GLY A 33 8.79 -1.83 -16.65
CA GLY A 33 9.44 -2.25 -17.88
C GLY A 33 9.90 -1.10 -18.79
N ASP A 34 10.58 -1.45 -19.89
CA ASP A 34 11.32 -0.48 -20.72
C ASP A 34 10.44 0.33 -21.69
N SER A 35 9.17 -0.04 -21.86
CA SER A 35 8.27 0.64 -22.80
C SER A 35 7.78 1.97 -22.21
N PRO A 36 8.10 3.13 -22.81
CA PRO A 36 7.62 4.42 -22.31
C PRO A 36 6.09 4.58 -22.39
N TYR A 37 5.44 3.85 -23.31
CA TYR A 37 3.98 3.81 -23.43
C TYR A 37 3.31 2.84 -22.46
N GLY A 38 4.08 2.12 -21.63
CA GLY A 38 3.55 1.13 -20.70
C GLY A 38 2.95 -0.11 -21.37
N ASN A 39 3.32 -0.40 -22.62
CA ASN A 39 2.85 -1.56 -23.39
C ASN A 39 3.71 -2.82 -23.17
N ALA A 40 4.73 -2.73 -22.32
CA ALA A 40 5.51 -3.89 -21.92
C ALA A 40 4.63 -4.91 -21.18
N PRO A 41 4.93 -6.22 -21.27
CA PRO A 41 4.22 -7.23 -20.50
C PRO A 41 4.36 -6.93 -19.00
N ARG A 42 3.24 -6.70 -18.32
CA ARG A 42 3.21 -6.43 -16.88
C ARG A 42 2.90 -7.71 -16.13
N GLN A 43 3.82 -8.18 -15.30
CA GLN A 43 3.59 -9.27 -14.37
C GLN A 43 3.21 -8.70 -13.01
N GLN A 44 2.24 -9.30 -12.33
CA GLN A 44 1.88 -8.90 -10.96
C GLN A 44 2.82 -9.57 -9.96
N GLY A 45 2.96 -8.99 -8.77
CA GLY A 45 3.82 -9.55 -7.71
C GLY A 45 5.12 -8.79 -7.55
N GLU A 46 5.18 -7.90 -6.56
CA GLU A 46 6.38 -7.20 -6.12
C GLU A 46 6.33 -7.05 -4.60
N TRP A 47 7.32 -7.61 -3.88
CA TRP A 47 7.30 -7.72 -2.41
C TRP A 47 8.42 -6.92 -1.71
N SER A 48 9.08 -5.99 -2.40
CA SER A 48 10.06 -5.08 -1.79
C SER A 48 9.52 -4.32 -0.57
N PHE A 49 10.40 -3.87 0.32
CA PHE A 49 10.08 -3.07 1.52
C PHE A 49 9.10 -3.76 2.49
N ASN A 50 9.40 -5.00 2.88
CA ASN A 50 8.65 -5.77 3.88
C ASN A 50 7.16 -5.88 3.53
N ALA A 51 6.84 -6.09 2.25
CA ALA A 51 5.46 -6.14 1.78
C ALA A 51 4.64 -7.26 2.44
N GLU A 52 5.30 -8.38 2.77
CA GLU A 52 4.70 -9.53 3.45
C GLU A 52 4.20 -9.21 4.87
N GLU A 53 4.75 -8.18 5.51
CA GLU A 53 4.34 -7.74 6.86
C GLU A 53 3.17 -6.74 6.82
N ILE A 54 2.69 -6.38 5.62
CA ILE A 54 1.62 -5.41 5.48
C ILE A 54 0.27 -6.10 5.64
N ASP A 55 -0.53 -5.58 6.58
CA ASP A 55 -1.93 -5.98 6.72
C ASP A 55 -2.71 -5.60 5.45
N ALA A 56 -3.22 -6.63 4.80
CA ALA A 56 -4.12 -6.46 3.67
C ALA A 56 -5.57 -6.49 4.15
N PRO A 57 -6.31 -5.39 4.00
CA PRO A 57 -7.69 -5.33 4.44
C PRO A 57 -8.60 -6.13 3.52
N ASP A 58 -9.65 -6.70 4.08
CA ASP A 58 -10.74 -7.35 3.33
C ASP A 58 -11.54 -6.26 2.58
N THR A 59 -11.22 -6.09 1.31
CA THR A 59 -11.72 -5.02 0.44
C THR A 59 -11.92 -5.56 -0.96
N ALA A 60 -12.75 -4.89 -1.76
CA ALA A 60 -13.02 -5.27 -3.15
C ALA A 60 -11.73 -5.42 -3.99
N GLU A 61 -10.66 -4.68 -3.66
CA GLU A 61 -9.34 -4.83 -4.25
C GLU A 61 -8.72 -6.22 -4.04
N ASN A 62 -8.97 -6.85 -2.89
CA ASN A 62 -8.38 -8.11 -2.44
C ASN A 62 -9.31 -9.32 -2.62
N ASP A 63 -10.56 -9.10 -3.05
CA ASP A 63 -11.54 -10.15 -3.33
C ASP A 63 -11.05 -11.12 -4.42
N ASN A 64 -11.06 -12.43 -4.12
CA ASN A 64 -10.66 -13.51 -5.03
C ASN A 64 -9.22 -13.40 -5.55
N VAL A 65 -8.33 -12.83 -4.75
CA VAL A 65 -6.90 -12.71 -5.04
C VAL A 65 -6.16 -13.78 -4.24
N ASP A 66 -5.10 -14.33 -4.82
CA ASP A 66 -4.23 -15.28 -4.10
C ASP A 66 -3.60 -14.63 -2.86
N ASP A 67 -3.56 -15.34 -1.73
CA ASP A 67 -3.05 -14.83 -0.45
C ASP A 67 -1.66 -14.21 -0.55
N ARG A 68 -0.78 -14.77 -1.39
CA ARG A 68 0.55 -14.22 -1.62
C ARG A 68 0.50 -12.94 -2.45
N LEU A 69 -0.45 -12.85 -3.38
CA LEU A 69 -0.60 -11.68 -4.25
C LEU A 69 -1.30 -10.51 -3.53
N ILE A 70 -2.09 -10.79 -2.50
CA ILE A 70 -2.74 -9.78 -1.66
C ILE A 70 -1.70 -8.85 -0.99
N THR A 71 -0.55 -9.39 -0.57
CA THR A 71 0.55 -8.61 0.03
C THR A 71 1.45 -7.93 -1.00
N SER A 72 1.23 -8.15 -2.29
CA SER A 72 2.03 -7.53 -3.36
C SER A 72 1.81 -6.02 -3.41
N ARG A 73 2.91 -5.27 -3.56
CA ARG A 73 2.87 -3.83 -3.84
C ARG A 73 2.49 -3.53 -5.29
N TRP A 74 2.66 -4.47 -6.22
CA TRP A 74 2.35 -4.30 -7.63
C TRP A 74 1.20 -5.21 -8.07
N ARG A 75 0.09 -4.60 -8.49
CA ARG A 75 -1.10 -5.30 -8.98
C ARG A 75 -1.66 -4.65 -10.24
N VAL A 76 -2.34 -5.44 -11.05
CA VAL A 76 -2.88 -4.99 -12.34
C VAL A 76 -4.40 -5.17 -12.35
N PHE A 77 -5.10 -4.12 -12.75
CA PHE A 77 -6.56 -4.08 -12.82
C PHE A 77 -7.03 -3.89 -14.27
N THR A 78 -8.16 -4.50 -14.60
CA THR A 78 -8.81 -4.29 -15.89
C THR A 78 -9.58 -2.97 -15.87
N ARG A 79 -9.83 -2.38 -17.05
CA ARG A 79 -10.55 -1.09 -17.14
C ARG A 79 -12.01 -1.26 -16.72
N GLU A 80 -12.56 -2.43 -17.02
CA GLU A 80 -13.91 -2.88 -16.70
C GLU A 80 -14.10 -2.97 -15.19
N TRP A 81 -13.15 -3.59 -14.47
CA TRP A 81 -13.20 -3.67 -13.00
C TRP A 81 -13.19 -2.28 -12.35
N ILE A 82 -12.34 -1.37 -12.83
CA ILE A 82 -12.28 0.01 -12.29
C ILE A 82 -13.61 0.73 -12.52
N ARG A 83 -14.24 0.53 -13.68
CA ARG A 83 -15.55 1.13 -13.97
C ARG A 83 -16.64 0.56 -13.08
N ASP A 84 -16.74 -0.76 -13.05
CA ASP A 84 -17.91 -1.46 -12.55
C ASP A 84 -17.85 -1.63 -11.01
N THR A 85 -16.66 -1.79 -10.43
CA THR A 85 -16.45 -1.97 -8.98
C THR A 85 -16.09 -0.67 -8.27
N LYS A 86 -15.30 0.21 -8.91
CA LYS A 86 -14.81 1.46 -8.32
C LYS A 86 -15.49 2.72 -8.85
N GLY A 87 -16.43 2.59 -9.79
CA GLY A 87 -17.15 3.74 -10.35
C GLY A 87 -16.23 4.73 -11.06
N ASP A 88 -15.25 4.23 -11.82
CA ASP A 88 -14.19 5.02 -12.47
C ASP A 88 -13.22 5.75 -11.53
N SER A 89 -13.27 5.47 -10.21
CA SER A 89 -12.27 5.96 -9.27
C SER A 89 -10.92 5.26 -9.44
N LEU A 90 -9.85 6.05 -9.46
CA LEU A 90 -8.46 5.57 -9.47
C LEU A 90 -7.85 5.48 -8.06
N ASP A 91 -8.62 5.77 -7.03
CA ASP A 91 -8.21 5.64 -5.62
C ASP A 91 -8.27 4.17 -5.18
N ILE A 92 -7.32 3.38 -5.69
CA ILE A 92 -7.19 1.94 -5.45
C ILE A 92 -6.13 1.73 -4.37
N LEU A 93 -6.54 1.20 -3.21
CA LEU A 93 -5.66 0.95 -2.07
C LEU A 93 -5.57 -0.55 -1.80
N LEU A 94 -4.38 -1.11 -1.99
CA LEU A 94 -4.13 -2.55 -1.82
C LEU A 94 -3.90 -2.96 -0.35
N ALA A 95 -3.45 -2.00 0.45
CA ALA A 95 -2.97 -2.22 1.80
C ALA A 95 -3.41 -1.10 2.73
N ALA A 96 -3.77 -1.47 3.96
CA ALA A 96 -4.06 -0.50 5.00
C ALA A 96 -2.74 0.07 5.54
N GLY A 97 -2.67 1.40 5.70
CA GLY A 97 -1.55 2.02 6.39
C GLY A 97 -1.44 1.45 7.80
N ILE A 98 -0.29 0.90 8.18
CA ILE A 98 0.07 0.78 9.60
C ILE A 98 0.06 2.22 10.11
N THR A 99 -1.03 2.60 10.76
CA THR A 99 -1.08 3.84 11.54
C THR A 99 0.11 3.71 12.47
N ALA A 100 1.08 4.63 12.32
CA ALA A 100 2.32 4.63 13.08
C ALA A 100 2.05 4.12 14.50
N VAL A 101 2.74 3.06 14.90
CA VAL A 101 2.83 2.62 16.29
C VAL A 101 3.48 3.77 17.06
N TRP A 102 2.68 4.77 17.38
CA TRP A 102 2.86 5.57 18.56
C TRP A 102 2.49 4.62 19.69
N MET A 103 3.51 3.97 20.23
CA MET A 103 3.53 3.63 21.65
C MET A 103 3.01 4.86 22.41
N LEU A 104 1.76 4.80 22.86
CA LEU A 104 1.36 5.43 24.09
C LEU A 104 0.84 4.30 24.99
N PRO A 105 1.40 4.18 26.21
CA PRO A 105 1.14 3.05 27.07
C PRO A 105 -0.33 3.00 27.46
N THR A 106 -0.84 1.77 27.51
CA THR A 106 -2.04 1.36 28.25
C THR A 106 -2.20 2.16 29.55
N CYS A 107 -3.11 3.13 29.56
CA CYS A 107 -3.60 3.72 30.81
C CYS A 107 -4.80 2.90 31.25
N GLN A 108 -4.51 1.81 31.96
CA GLN A 108 -5.52 0.96 32.58
C GLN A 108 -5.90 1.57 33.94
N SER A 109 -7.14 2.05 34.00
CA SER A 109 -7.99 2.10 35.20
C SER A 109 -7.62 3.05 36.35
N HIS A 110 -8.65 3.81 36.78
CA HIS A 110 -8.78 4.58 38.01
C HIS A 110 -7.86 5.80 38.16
N LEU A 111 -8.40 6.98 37.83
CA LEU A 111 -8.42 8.18 38.70
C LEU A 111 -9.19 9.29 37.97
N CYS A 112 -10.51 9.30 38.18
CA CYS A 112 -11.36 10.45 37.87
C CYS A 112 -11.02 11.55 38.88
N TRP A 113 -10.39 12.64 38.44
CA TRP A 113 -10.28 13.87 39.24
C TRP A 113 -11.38 14.85 38.81
N PRO A 114 -12.07 15.48 39.76
CA PRO A 114 -13.23 16.31 39.46
C PRO A 114 -12.81 17.65 38.84
N VAL A 115 -13.55 18.04 37.80
CA VAL A 115 -13.55 19.40 37.27
C VAL A 115 -14.03 20.35 38.35
N LYS A 116 -13.17 21.27 38.81
CA LYS A 116 -13.61 22.45 39.56
C LYS A 116 -14.09 23.51 38.55
N ARG A 117 -15.28 24.05 38.85
CA ARG A 117 -15.89 25.23 38.22
C ARG A 117 -14.93 26.40 38.14
#